data_AF-D6X1F6-F1
#
_entry.id   AF-D6X1F6-F1
#
_cell.length_a   1.000
_cell.length_b   1.000
_cell.length_c   1.000
_cell.angle_alpha   90.00
_cell.angle_beta   90.00
_cell.angle_gamma   90.00
#
_symmetry.space_group_name_H-M   'P 1'
#
loop_
_entity.id
_entity.type
_entity.pdbx_description
1 polymer ?
#
loop_
_entity_poly.entity_id
_entity_poly.type
_entity_poly.pdbx_seq_one_letter_code
_entity_poly.pdbx_strand_id
1 'polypeptide(L)'
;MESILKNEKERIPKNLQSDQGKEFYNTTFQDLMRRYNINHYSTYSVKKAAIAERVILTLKSKIYRYFTLFATHKWINKLQEITKNYNTTIHRTTGRKPTEINASNQGDITAYDHLKIVDKNRKKFKVGDFVRISKEKMLFEKGYTHNWSTEIFKISKINLTNPVTFLLEDKEGQPIKRAFYIWELSKTQYPDVYLVEKVIRRKGTKLFVKWLGLPDNQNSWIEMKDIT
;
A
#
# COMPACT_ATOMS: atom_id res chain seq x y z
N MET A 1 13.43 9.11 17.91
CA MET A 1 13.14 10.12 16.86
C MET A 1 13.58 11.50 17.28
N GLU A 2 13.17 12.01 18.44
CA GLU A 2 13.59 13.34 18.90
C GLU A 2 15.11 13.50 18.99
N SER A 3 15.83 12.50 19.50
CA SER A 3 17.31 12.50 19.52
C SER A 3 17.93 12.63 18.12
N ILE A 4 17.33 11.97 17.12
CA ILE A 4 17.79 12.03 15.72
C ILE A 4 17.57 13.45 15.18
N LEU A 5 16.37 14.02 15.37
CA LEU A 5 16.05 15.38 14.91
C LEU A 5 16.90 16.45 15.62
N LYS A 6 17.27 16.23 16.88
CA LYS A 6 18.17 17.12 17.63
C LYS A 6 19.61 17.08 17.11
N ASN A 7 20.09 15.90 16.72
CA ASN A 7 21.46 15.71 16.26
C ASN A 7 21.63 16.15 14.78
N GLU A 8 20.58 16.06 13.97
CA GLU A 8 20.60 16.35 12.54
C GLU A 8 19.93 17.72 12.23
N LYS A 9 20.34 18.78 12.93
CA LYS A 9 19.71 20.12 12.81
C LYS A 9 19.69 20.67 11.38
N GLU A 10 20.67 20.31 10.57
CA GLU A 10 20.79 20.74 9.17
C GLU A 10 19.98 19.88 8.19
N ARG A 11 19.41 18.75 8.63
CA ARG A 11 18.76 17.75 7.78
C ARG A 11 17.36 17.37 8.27
N ILE A 12 16.57 18.38 8.66
CA ILE A 12 15.18 18.18 9.08
C ILE A 12 14.30 18.01 7.82
N PRO A 13 13.57 16.89 7.68
CA PRO A 13 12.71 16.68 6.52
C PRO A 13 11.47 17.58 6.58
N LYS A 14 11.06 18.13 5.44
CA LYS A 14 9.78 18.86 5.33
C LYS A 14 8.57 17.93 5.40
N ASN A 15 8.73 16.71 4.87
CA ASN A 15 7.70 15.71 4.68
C ASN A 15 8.18 14.37 5.23
N LEU A 16 7.38 13.72 6.07
CA LEU A 16 7.65 12.39 6.60
C LEU A 16 6.50 11.45 6.23
N GLN A 17 6.81 10.43 5.44
CA GLN A 17 5.86 9.37 5.12
C GLN A 17 6.09 8.16 6.04
N SER A 18 5.05 7.69 6.72
CA SER A 18 5.05 6.43 7.46
C SER A 18 3.93 5.49 7.00
N ASP A 19 3.93 4.27 7.54
CA ASP A 19 2.73 3.44 7.53
C ASP A 19 1.68 3.96 8.53
N GLN A 20 0.59 3.21 8.70
CA GLN A 20 -0.52 3.53 9.60
C GLN A 20 -0.35 2.91 11.00
N GLY A 21 0.89 2.61 11.41
CA GLY A 21 1.20 2.14 12.75
C GLY A 21 0.73 3.13 13.81
N LYS A 22 0.14 2.60 14.90
CA LYS A 22 -0.39 3.43 16.01
C LYS A 22 0.72 4.21 16.72
N GLU A 23 1.96 3.73 16.65
CA GLU A 23 3.16 4.40 17.14
C GLU A 23 3.47 5.72 16.43
N PHE A 24 2.97 5.93 15.20
CA PHE A 24 3.15 7.18 14.45
C PHE A 24 1.94 8.12 14.57
N TYR A 25 0.79 7.62 15.01
CA TYR A 25 -0.47 8.38 15.09
C TYR A 25 -0.92 8.69 16.53
N ASN A 26 0.01 8.66 17.50
CA ASN A 26 -0.26 9.15 18.86
C ASN A 26 0.03 10.66 19.01
N THR A 27 -0.49 11.23 20.10
CA THR A 27 -0.35 12.65 20.43
C THR A 27 1.11 13.08 20.54
N THR A 28 1.94 12.30 21.24
CA THR A 28 3.36 12.58 21.45
C THR A 28 4.13 12.73 20.13
N PHE A 29 3.89 11.83 19.17
CA PHE A 29 4.53 11.88 17.86
C PHE A 29 4.05 13.09 17.05
N GLN A 30 2.73 13.37 17.06
CA GLN A 30 2.16 14.51 16.36
C GLN A 30 2.65 15.85 16.93
N ASP A 31 2.77 15.98 18.24
CA ASP A 31 3.34 17.17 18.90
C ASP A 31 4.80 17.38 18.49
N LEU A 32 5.58 16.30 18.40
CA LEU A 32 6.96 16.35 17.91
C LEU A 32 7.02 16.82 16.45
N MET A 33 6.19 16.27 15.57
CA MET A 33 6.16 16.68 14.15
C MET A 33 5.77 18.15 14.01
N ARG A 34 4.79 18.63 14.79
CA ARG A 34 4.40 20.06 14.83
C ARG A 34 5.54 20.96 15.30
N ARG A 35 6.27 20.57 16.35
CA ARG A 35 7.41 21.34 16.88
C ARG A 35 8.51 21.57 15.84
N TYR A 36 8.78 20.57 15.00
CA TYR A 36 9.80 20.63 13.96
C TYR A 36 9.25 21.06 12.58
N ASN A 37 7.97 21.46 12.51
CA ASN A 37 7.30 21.84 11.27
C ASN A 37 7.40 20.76 10.17
N ILE A 38 7.23 19.50 10.55
CA ILE A 38 7.29 18.34 9.66
C ILE A 38 5.86 17.92 9.30
N ASN A 39 5.55 17.87 8.01
CA ASN A 39 4.30 17.32 7.52
C ASN A 39 4.35 15.78 7.53
N HIS A 40 3.69 15.18 8.51
CA HIS A 40 3.60 13.73 8.64
C HIS A 40 2.33 13.19 7.98
N TYR A 41 2.48 12.21 7.09
CA TYR A 41 1.37 11.59 6.38
C TYR A 41 1.61 10.10 6.12
N SER A 42 0.52 9.38 5.78
CA SER A 42 0.59 8.01 5.30
C SER A 42 -0.16 7.89 3.97
N THR A 43 0.22 6.90 3.17
CA THR A 43 -0.51 6.55 1.95
C THR A 43 -1.44 5.38 2.22
N TYR A 44 -2.46 5.17 1.39
CA TYR A 44 -3.37 4.02 1.50
C TYR A 44 -3.02 2.85 0.57
N SER A 45 -1.96 2.99 -0.24
CA SER A 45 -1.46 1.93 -1.14
C SER A 45 -1.00 0.70 -0.34
N VAL A 46 -0.87 -0.48 -0.96
CA VAL A 46 -0.23 -1.65 -0.29
C VAL A 46 1.24 -1.38 -0.01
N LYS A 47 1.92 -0.75 -0.97
CA LYS A 47 3.37 -0.56 -0.96
C LYS A 47 3.73 0.81 -0.38
N LYS A 48 3.29 1.09 0.85
CA LYS A 48 3.43 2.41 1.51
C LYS A 48 4.87 2.76 1.87
N ALA A 49 5.68 1.76 2.17
CA ALA A 49 7.02 1.94 2.75
C ALA A 49 8.11 1.15 2.01
N ALA A 50 7.90 0.81 0.73
CA ALA A 50 8.78 -0.09 -0.02
C ALA A 50 10.26 0.33 -0.02
N ILE A 51 10.56 1.63 -0.02
CA ILE A 51 11.94 2.13 0.07
C ILE A 51 12.54 1.79 1.43
N ALA A 52 11.84 2.10 2.52
CA ALA A 52 12.28 1.78 3.88
C ALA A 52 12.41 0.26 4.07
N GLU A 53 11.45 -0.53 3.60
CA GLU A 53 11.50 -1.99 3.61
C GLU A 53 12.71 -2.54 2.87
N ARG A 54 13.08 -1.96 1.73
CA ARG A 54 14.27 -2.34 0.98
C ARG A 54 15.56 -2.09 1.77
N VAL A 55 15.64 -0.96 2.48
CA VAL A 55 16.78 -0.66 3.36
C VAL A 55 16.82 -1.66 4.52
N ILE A 56 15.69 -1.89 5.19
CA ILE A 56 15.57 -2.85 6.30
C ILE A 56 16.02 -4.24 5.86
N LEU A 57 15.57 -4.71 4.69
CA LEU A 57 15.97 -6.00 4.14
C LEU A 57 17.50 -6.06 3.94
N THR A 58 18.09 -5.01 3.37
CA THR A 58 19.54 -4.95 3.12
C THR A 58 20.34 -4.99 4.43
N LEU A 59 19.91 -4.23 5.44
CA LEU A 59 20.54 -4.23 6.76
C LEU A 59 20.39 -5.60 7.44
N LYS A 60 19.20 -6.19 7.42
CA LYS A 60 18.96 -7.55 7.91
C LYS A 60 19.88 -8.55 7.24
N SER A 61 20.01 -8.54 5.91
CA SER A 61 20.93 -9.45 5.20
C SER A 61 22.38 -9.32 5.67
N LYS A 62 22.87 -8.10 5.94
CA LYS A 62 24.21 -7.88 6.49
C LYS A 62 24.33 -8.40 7.92
N ILE A 63 23.30 -8.19 8.76
CA ILE A 63 23.26 -8.72 10.14
C ILE A 63 23.25 -10.26 10.12
N TYR A 64 22.45 -10.89 9.27
CA TYR A 64 22.40 -12.35 9.18
C TYR A 64 23.74 -12.96 8.73
N ARG A 65 24.46 -12.32 7.81
CA ARG A 65 25.83 -12.74 7.48
C ARG A 65 26.76 -12.71 8.69
N TYR A 66 26.66 -11.66 9.52
CA TYR A 66 27.40 -11.58 10.78
C TYR A 66 27.01 -12.70 11.75
N PHE A 67 25.72 -13.01 11.87
CA PHE A 67 25.26 -14.13 12.70
C PHE A 67 25.87 -15.46 12.28
N THR A 68 25.89 -15.76 10.98
CA THR A 68 26.46 -16.99 10.45
C THR A 68 27.98 -17.06 10.68
N LEU A 69 28.70 -15.95 10.49
CA LEU A 69 30.16 -15.92 10.64
C LEU A 69 30.63 -16.09 12.10
N PHE A 70 29.91 -15.51 13.06
CA PHE A 70 30.33 -15.45 14.45
C PHE A 70 29.49 -16.33 15.39
N ALA A 71 28.57 -17.13 14.83
CA ALA A 71 27.64 -17.98 15.58
C ALA A 71 26.98 -17.27 16.77
N THR A 72 26.59 -16.00 16.57
CA THR A 72 26.05 -15.14 17.63
C THR A 72 24.85 -14.36 17.15
N HIS A 73 23.90 -14.11 18.04
CA HIS A 73 22.78 -13.18 17.80
C HIS A 73 23.00 -11.82 18.49
N LYS A 74 24.20 -11.52 18.99
CA LYS A 74 24.53 -10.21 19.57
C LYS A 74 24.97 -9.24 18.47
N TRP A 75 24.04 -8.44 17.95
CA TRP A 75 24.30 -7.50 16.83
C TRP A 75 24.29 -6.01 17.21
N ILE A 76 23.79 -5.64 18.40
CA ILE A 76 23.60 -4.22 18.77
C ILE A 76 24.92 -3.44 18.63
N ASN A 77 26.02 -4.00 19.16
CA ASN A 77 27.35 -3.38 19.09
C ASN A 77 27.91 -3.33 17.65
N LYS A 78 27.44 -4.21 16.76
CA LYS A 78 27.86 -4.28 15.35
C LYS A 78 27.03 -3.37 14.44
N LEU A 79 25.86 -2.92 14.90
CA LEU A 79 24.91 -2.16 14.10
C LEU A 79 25.53 -0.87 13.54
N GLN A 80 26.32 -0.15 14.34
CA GLN A 80 26.99 1.07 13.92
C GLN A 80 27.94 0.83 12.73
N GLU A 81 28.72 -0.24 12.78
CA GLU A 81 29.61 -0.62 11.69
C GLU A 81 28.85 -1.05 10.44
N ILE A 82 27.77 -1.83 10.60
CA ILE A 82 26.92 -2.25 9.47
C ILE A 82 26.29 -1.04 8.78
N THR A 83 25.79 -0.08 9.56
CA THR A 83 25.20 1.17 9.04
C THR A 83 26.26 2.03 8.36
N LYS A 84 27.45 2.16 8.95
CA LYS A 84 28.58 2.87 8.31
C LYS A 84 28.91 2.25 6.96
N ASN A 85 29.08 0.93 6.93
CA ASN A 85 29.37 0.18 5.70
C ASN A 85 28.27 0.36 4.65
N TYR A 86 26.99 0.37 5.05
CA TYR A 86 25.89 0.64 4.13
C TYR A 86 25.98 2.04 3.55
N ASN A 87 26.16 3.07 4.39
CA ASN A 87 26.20 4.46 3.97
C ASN A 87 27.42 4.82 3.10
N THR A 88 28.52 4.07 3.19
CA THR A 88 29.75 4.26 2.39
C THR A 88 29.84 3.36 1.17
N THR A 89 28.86 2.49 0.90
CA THR A 89 28.84 1.63 -0.28
C THR A 89 28.18 2.35 -1.45
N ILE A 90 28.75 2.25 -2.65
CA ILE A 90 28.12 2.76 -3.88
C ILE A 90 26.91 1.89 -4.20
N HIS A 91 25.73 2.50 -4.32
CA HIS A 91 24.52 1.78 -4.68
C HIS A 91 24.33 1.75 -6.19
N ARG A 92 24.08 0.56 -6.76
CA ARG A 92 23.89 0.38 -8.23
C ARG A 92 22.82 1.31 -8.82
N THR A 93 21.73 1.54 -8.10
CA THR A 93 20.61 2.38 -8.57
C THR A 93 20.96 3.85 -8.66
N THR A 94 21.70 4.40 -7.69
CA THR A 94 22.03 5.84 -7.64
C THR A 94 23.43 6.16 -8.16
N GLY A 95 24.29 5.15 -8.35
CA GLY A 95 25.69 5.32 -8.74
C GLY A 95 26.56 6.01 -7.69
N ARG A 96 26.05 6.30 -6.49
CA ARG A 96 26.72 7.09 -5.45
C ARG A 96 26.57 6.47 -4.07
N LYS A 97 27.42 6.91 -3.12
CA LYS A 97 27.31 6.53 -1.71
C LYS A 97 26.28 7.42 -1.01
N PRO A 98 25.43 6.88 -0.12
CA PRO A 98 24.53 7.69 0.70
C PRO A 98 25.21 8.83 1.46
N THR A 99 26.43 8.63 1.99
CA THR A 99 27.17 9.68 2.71
C THR A 99 27.58 10.87 1.85
N GLU A 100 27.73 10.68 0.54
CA GLU A 100 28.19 11.74 -0.38
C GLU A 100 27.03 12.63 -0.84
N ILE A 101 25.78 12.26 -0.54
CA ILE A 101 24.58 13.00 -0.97
C ILE A 101 24.31 14.18 -0.04
N ASN A 102 24.11 15.35 -0.63
CA ASN A 102 23.80 16.61 0.04
C ASN A 102 22.81 17.45 -0.80
N ALA A 103 22.44 18.64 -0.31
CA ALA A 103 21.45 19.48 -0.96
C ALA A 103 21.86 19.96 -2.37
N SER A 104 23.16 20.04 -2.68
CA SER A 104 23.64 20.52 -3.98
C SER A 104 23.68 19.41 -5.04
N ASN A 105 23.92 18.16 -4.66
CA ASN A 105 24.06 17.04 -5.60
C ASN A 105 22.86 16.06 -5.62
N GLN A 106 21.87 16.25 -4.75
CA GLN A 106 20.66 15.40 -4.74
C GLN A 106 19.91 15.41 -6.08
N GLY A 107 20.01 16.50 -6.84
CA GLY A 107 19.38 16.64 -8.18
C GLY A 107 20.08 15.82 -9.27
N ASP A 108 21.32 15.38 -9.04
CA ASP A 108 22.07 14.56 -10.02
C ASP A 108 21.63 13.09 -10.01
N ILE A 109 20.73 12.70 -9.09
CA ILE A 109 20.29 11.31 -8.93
C ILE A 109 19.21 11.00 -9.97
N THR A 110 19.64 10.56 -11.14
CA THR A 110 18.77 10.21 -12.27
C THR A 110 17.98 8.90 -12.12
N ALA A 111 18.17 8.19 -11.00
CA ALA A 111 17.52 6.90 -10.73
C ALA A 111 15.99 6.93 -10.84
N TYR A 112 15.40 8.12 -10.67
CA TYR A 112 13.96 8.34 -10.72
C TYR A 112 13.51 9.18 -11.92
N ASP A 113 14.44 9.66 -12.75
CA ASP A 113 14.18 10.44 -13.97
C ASP A 113 13.87 9.51 -15.15
N HIS A 114 12.88 8.65 -14.97
CA HIS A 114 12.34 7.89 -16.09
C HIS A 114 11.44 8.81 -16.91
N LEU A 115 11.61 8.78 -18.24
CA LEU A 115 10.67 9.43 -19.15
C LEU A 115 9.26 8.98 -18.77
N LYS A 116 8.34 9.95 -18.64
CA LYS A 116 6.92 9.67 -18.41
C LYS A 116 6.36 8.99 -19.65
N ILE A 117 6.55 7.67 -19.77
CA ILE A 117 5.95 6.88 -20.84
C ILE A 117 4.45 6.96 -20.61
N VAL A 118 3.74 7.59 -21.55
CA VAL A 118 2.28 7.62 -21.53
C VAL A 118 1.81 6.16 -21.54
N ASP A 119 1.15 5.75 -20.46
CA ASP A 119 0.63 4.40 -20.34
C ASP A 119 -0.35 4.14 -21.49
N LYS A 120 0.02 3.23 -22.41
CA LYS A 120 -0.81 2.86 -23.56
C LYS A 120 -2.16 2.30 -23.09
N ASN A 121 -2.21 1.74 -21.89
CA ASN A 121 -3.41 1.15 -21.29
C ASN A 121 -4.33 2.17 -20.62
N ARG A 122 -4.05 3.49 -20.71
CA ARG A 122 -4.92 4.56 -20.20
C ARG A 122 -6.38 4.46 -20.66
N LYS A 123 -6.63 3.78 -21.79
CA LYS A 123 -7.97 3.61 -22.38
C LYS A 123 -8.71 2.34 -21.92
N LYS A 124 -8.12 1.52 -21.04
CA LYS A 124 -8.72 0.22 -20.65
C LYS A 124 -10.06 0.37 -19.92
N PHE A 125 -10.19 1.42 -19.11
CA PHE A 125 -11.38 1.68 -18.30
C PHE A 125 -11.91 3.09 -18.53
N LYS A 126 -13.20 3.29 -18.27
CA LYS A 126 -13.88 4.58 -18.34
C LYS A 126 -14.55 4.89 -17.00
N VAL A 127 -14.78 6.18 -16.74
CA VAL A 127 -15.60 6.62 -15.60
C VAL A 127 -17.00 5.99 -15.74
N GLY A 128 -17.52 5.44 -14.66
CA GLY A 128 -18.78 4.70 -14.62
C GLY A 128 -18.67 3.20 -14.86
N ASP A 129 -17.51 2.67 -15.26
CA ASP A 129 -17.31 1.22 -15.38
C ASP A 129 -17.38 0.55 -14.00
N PHE A 130 -18.03 -0.62 -13.95
CA PHE A 130 -18.05 -1.49 -12.77
C PHE A 130 -16.88 -2.46 -12.78
N VAL A 131 -16.15 -2.51 -11.66
CA VAL A 131 -14.91 -3.25 -11.50
C VAL A 131 -14.85 -4.00 -10.18
N ARG A 132 -14.07 -5.08 -10.15
CA ARG A 132 -13.63 -5.78 -8.94
C ARG A 132 -12.17 -5.46 -8.68
N ILE A 133 -11.79 -5.48 -7.40
CA ILE A 133 -10.44 -5.17 -6.94
C ILE A 133 -9.68 -6.47 -6.71
N SER A 134 -8.39 -6.50 -7.02
CA SER A 134 -7.54 -7.66 -6.72
C SER A 134 -7.43 -7.88 -5.22
N LYS A 135 -7.69 -9.09 -4.74
CA LYS A 135 -7.46 -9.49 -3.34
C LYS A 135 -5.97 -9.61 -3.08
N GLU A 136 -5.53 -9.05 -1.95
CA GLU A 136 -4.19 -9.30 -1.42
C GLU A 136 -4.20 -10.67 -0.77
N LYS A 137 -3.53 -11.64 -1.41
CA LYS A 137 -3.37 -12.97 -0.84
C LYS A 137 -2.35 -12.95 0.29
N MET A 138 -2.70 -13.50 1.44
CA MET A 138 -1.70 -13.83 2.45
C MET A 138 -0.75 -14.93 1.95
N LEU A 139 0.48 -14.97 2.49
CA LEU A 139 1.55 -15.92 2.12
C LEU A 139 1.12 -17.40 2.16
N PHE A 140 0.08 -17.73 2.92
CA PHE A 140 -0.42 -19.09 3.11
C PHE A 140 -1.78 -19.36 2.44
N GLU A 141 -2.29 -18.44 1.60
CA GLU A 141 -3.54 -18.66 0.89
C GLU A 141 -3.41 -19.68 -0.24
N LYS A 142 -4.38 -20.59 -0.31
CA LYS A 142 -4.41 -21.67 -1.30
C LYS A 142 -4.64 -21.11 -2.71
N GLY A 143 -3.95 -21.67 -3.70
CA GLY A 143 -3.96 -21.16 -5.09
C GLY A 143 -5.35 -21.09 -5.76
N TYR A 144 -6.28 -21.97 -5.36
CA TYR A 144 -7.64 -22.01 -5.92
C TYR A 144 -8.59 -20.93 -5.39
N THR A 145 -8.19 -20.11 -4.40
CA THR A 145 -9.02 -19.01 -3.92
C THR A 145 -9.12 -17.90 -4.97
N HIS A 146 -10.31 -17.32 -5.12
CA HIS A 146 -10.57 -16.24 -6.07
C HIS A 146 -9.66 -15.03 -5.82
N ASN A 147 -9.02 -14.53 -6.88
CA ASN A 147 -8.09 -13.39 -6.83
C ASN A 147 -8.78 -12.02 -6.81
N TRP A 148 -10.10 -11.96 -6.93
CA TRP A 148 -10.88 -10.72 -7.07
C TRP A 148 -11.84 -10.55 -5.90
N SER A 149 -12.17 -9.31 -5.54
CA SER A 149 -13.19 -8.95 -4.56
C SER A 149 -14.54 -9.54 -4.94
N THR A 150 -15.34 -9.90 -3.94
CA THR A 150 -16.75 -10.25 -4.15
C THR A 150 -17.59 -9.00 -4.33
N GLU A 151 -17.25 -7.94 -3.61
CA GLU A 151 -17.80 -6.61 -3.79
C GLU A 151 -17.42 -6.00 -5.15
N ILE A 152 -18.38 -5.27 -5.72
CA ILE A 152 -18.27 -4.60 -7.01
C ILE A 152 -18.26 -3.10 -6.74
N PHE A 153 -17.33 -2.41 -7.39
CA PHE A 153 -17.09 -0.98 -7.24
C PHE A 153 -17.28 -0.28 -8.57
N LYS A 154 -17.50 1.02 -8.53
CA LYS A 154 -17.65 1.86 -9.73
C LYS A 154 -16.49 2.84 -9.82
N ILE A 155 -15.99 3.05 -11.03
CA ILE A 155 -14.94 4.05 -11.27
C ILE A 155 -15.55 5.45 -11.21
N SER A 156 -15.16 6.22 -10.20
CA SER A 156 -15.62 7.60 -10.02
C SER A 156 -14.72 8.61 -10.72
N LYS A 157 -13.40 8.39 -10.72
CA LYS A 157 -12.43 9.31 -11.34
C LYS A 157 -11.20 8.57 -11.88
N ILE A 158 -10.66 9.08 -12.99
CA ILE A 158 -9.39 8.64 -13.57
C ILE A 158 -8.35 9.74 -13.36
N ASN A 159 -7.26 9.41 -12.70
CA ASN A 159 -6.11 10.29 -12.52
C ASN A 159 -5.04 9.93 -13.55
N LEU A 160 -4.72 10.88 -14.44
CA LEU A 160 -3.71 10.73 -15.48
C LEU A 160 -2.28 10.92 -14.94
N THR A 161 -1.98 10.26 -13.81
CA THR A 161 -0.64 10.14 -13.26
C THR A 161 0.20 9.15 -14.10
N ASN A 162 1.50 9.06 -13.83
CA ASN A 162 2.34 8.00 -14.40
C ASN A 162 2.81 7.05 -13.28
N PRO A 163 2.27 5.82 -13.19
CA PRO A 163 1.24 5.22 -14.05
C PRO A 163 -0.18 5.74 -13.72
N VAL A 164 -1.15 5.46 -14.60
CA VAL A 164 -2.55 5.92 -14.45
C VAL A 164 -3.19 5.26 -13.25
N THR A 165 -3.94 6.04 -12.46
CA THR A 165 -4.63 5.54 -11.27
C THR A 165 -6.13 5.86 -11.30
N PHE A 166 -6.92 5.04 -10.61
CA PHE A 166 -8.38 5.11 -10.59
C PHE A 166 -8.87 5.29 -9.16
N LEU A 167 -9.81 6.21 -8.96
CA LEU A 167 -10.59 6.32 -7.73
C LEU A 167 -11.91 5.58 -7.93
N LEU A 168 -12.32 4.88 -6.88
CA LEU A 168 -13.50 4.03 -6.88
C LEU A 168 -14.50 4.53 -5.84
N GLU A 169 -15.77 4.24 -6.09
CA GLU A 169 -16.87 4.36 -5.15
C GLU A 169 -17.53 2.98 -4.95
N ASP A 170 -18.07 2.74 -3.76
CA ASP A 170 -18.89 1.56 -3.49
C ASP A 170 -20.31 1.71 -4.08
N LYS A 171 -21.16 0.72 -3.85
CA LYS A 171 -22.57 0.73 -4.31
C LYS A 171 -23.39 1.87 -3.70
N GLU A 172 -23.04 2.32 -2.50
CA GLU A 172 -23.70 3.41 -1.77
C GLU A 172 -23.16 4.79 -2.18
N GLY A 173 -22.18 4.83 -3.10
CA GLY A 173 -21.54 6.06 -3.57
C GLY A 173 -20.46 6.58 -2.62
N GLN A 174 -20.03 5.80 -1.62
CA GLN A 174 -18.94 6.20 -0.73
C GLN A 174 -17.60 6.00 -1.42
N PRO A 175 -16.71 7.01 -1.41
CA PRO A 175 -15.41 6.92 -2.05
C PRO A 175 -14.48 5.97 -1.27
N ILE A 176 -13.81 5.08 -1.99
CA ILE A 176 -12.74 4.27 -1.42
C ILE A 176 -11.52 5.16 -1.21
N LYS A 177 -10.98 5.17 0.01
CA LYS A 177 -9.82 5.97 0.41
C LYS A 177 -8.50 5.38 -0.12
N ARG A 178 -8.42 5.05 -1.41
CA ARG A 178 -7.24 4.52 -2.09
C ARG A 178 -7.38 4.71 -3.60
N ALA A 179 -6.27 4.99 -4.26
CA ALA A 179 -6.19 4.94 -5.72
C ALA A 179 -5.68 3.57 -6.17
N PHE A 180 -6.28 3.03 -7.22
CA PHE A 180 -5.97 1.70 -7.75
C PHE A 180 -5.26 1.79 -9.09
N TYR A 181 -4.33 0.87 -9.33
CA TYR A 181 -3.69 0.71 -10.63
C TYR A 181 -4.51 -0.18 -11.57
N ILE A 182 -4.18 -0.12 -12.86
CA ILE A 182 -4.85 -0.91 -13.91
C ILE A 182 -4.86 -2.42 -13.61
N TRP A 183 -3.76 -2.97 -13.08
CA TRP A 183 -3.63 -4.39 -12.78
C TRP A 183 -4.35 -4.82 -11.50
N GLU A 184 -4.76 -3.86 -10.66
CA GLU A 184 -5.54 -4.12 -9.46
C GLU A 184 -7.04 -4.15 -9.74
N LEU A 185 -7.46 -3.91 -10.99
CA LEU A 185 -8.85 -3.80 -11.41
C LEU A 185 -9.21 -4.83 -12.49
N SER A 186 -10.41 -5.41 -12.36
CA SER A 186 -11.04 -6.25 -13.38
C SER A 186 -12.44 -5.76 -13.67
N LYS A 187 -12.77 -5.52 -14.94
CA LYS A 187 -14.12 -5.12 -15.35
C LYS A 187 -15.08 -6.29 -15.16
N THR A 188 -16.24 -6.05 -14.56
CA THR A 188 -17.31 -7.05 -14.46
C THR A 188 -18.36 -6.80 -15.55
N GLN A 189 -18.88 -7.88 -16.13
CA GLN A 189 -20.03 -7.82 -17.06
C GLN A 189 -21.36 -7.88 -16.30
N TYR A 190 -21.33 -8.33 -15.05
CA TYR A 190 -22.51 -8.55 -14.21
C TYR A 190 -22.40 -7.70 -12.94
N PRO A 191 -22.81 -6.42 -12.98
CA PRO A 191 -22.73 -5.52 -11.83
C PRO A 191 -23.77 -5.83 -10.75
N ASP A 192 -24.84 -6.52 -11.11
CA ASP A 192 -25.98 -6.81 -10.23
C ASP A 192 -25.99 -8.25 -9.67
N VAL A 193 -24.93 -9.03 -9.93
CA VAL A 193 -24.81 -10.41 -9.49
C VAL A 193 -23.90 -10.52 -8.27
N TYR A 194 -24.47 -11.02 -7.18
CA TYR A 194 -23.81 -11.19 -5.89
C TYR A 194 -23.85 -12.66 -5.47
N LEU A 195 -22.79 -13.11 -4.81
CA LEU A 195 -22.71 -14.48 -4.29
C LEU A 195 -23.42 -14.55 -2.93
N VAL A 196 -24.26 -15.55 -2.75
CA VAL A 196 -24.88 -15.85 -1.45
C VAL A 196 -23.86 -16.57 -0.57
N GLU A 197 -23.62 -16.05 0.64
CA GLU A 197 -22.80 -16.72 1.65
C GLU A 197 -23.61 -17.78 2.38
N LYS A 198 -24.80 -17.38 2.87
CA LYS A 198 -25.72 -18.27 3.57
C LYS A 198 -27.15 -17.73 3.53
N VAL A 199 -28.11 -18.63 3.60
CA VAL A 199 -29.52 -18.30 3.83
C VAL A 199 -29.76 -18.20 5.33
N ILE A 200 -30.22 -17.05 5.81
CA ILE A 200 -30.46 -16.78 7.23
C ILE A 200 -31.88 -17.19 7.63
N ARG A 201 -32.89 -16.84 6.80
CA ARG A 201 -34.30 -17.15 7.05
C ARG A 201 -35.03 -17.51 5.76
N ARG A 202 -36.13 -18.25 5.89
CA ARG A 202 -37.04 -18.60 4.78
C ARG A 202 -38.47 -18.20 5.15
N LYS A 203 -39.20 -17.61 4.19
CA LYS A 203 -40.62 -17.28 4.34
C LYS A 203 -41.35 -17.47 3.01
N GLY A 204 -42.05 -18.60 2.86
CA GLY A 204 -42.69 -18.97 1.59
C GLY A 204 -41.65 -19.10 0.48
N THR A 205 -41.86 -18.38 -0.63
CA THR A 205 -40.95 -18.32 -1.78
C THR A 205 -39.77 -17.37 -1.59
N LYS A 206 -39.70 -16.65 -0.48
CA LYS A 206 -38.66 -15.65 -0.22
C LYS A 206 -37.58 -16.17 0.73
N LEU A 207 -36.34 -15.77 0.47
CA LEU A 207 -35.15 -16.12 1.24
C LEU A 207 -34.46 -14.86 1.74
N PHE A 208 -34.19 -14.78 3.04
CA PHE A 208 -33.37 -13.70 3.61
C PHE A 208 -31.92 -14.16 3.61
N VAL A 209 -31.08 -13.52 2.81
CA VAL A 209 -29.72 -13.98 2.53
C VAL A 209 -28.65 -13.06 3.10
N LYS A 210 -27.56 -13.68 3.54
CA LYS A 210 -26.27 -13.04 3.77
C LYS A 210 -25.48 -13.07 2.47
N TRP A 211 -25.10 -11.90 1.97
CA TRP A 211 -24.26 -11.80 0.78
C TRP A 211 -22.79 -11.95 1.14
N LEU A 212 -22.04 -12.69 0.30
CA LEU A 212 -20.64 -13.02 0.52
C LEU A 212 -19.75 -11.78 0.42
N GLY A 213 -19.12 -11.43 1.54
CA GLY A 213 -18.18 -10.32 1.64
C GLY A 213 -18.84 -8.93 1.70
N LEU A 214 -20.16 -8.85 1.90
CA LEU A 214 -20.85 -7.60 2.22
C LEU A 214 -21.18 -7.55 3.73
N PRO A 215 -21.34 -6.36 4.33
CA PRO A 215 -21.73 -6.20 5.73
C PRO A 215 -23.18 -6.66 6.00
N ASP A 216 -23.53 -6.95 7.27
CA ASP A 216 -24.85 -7.50 7.65
C ASP A 216 -26.02 -6.54 7.39
N ASN A 217 -25.75 -5.24 7.34
CA ASN A 217 -26.74 -4.21 7.00
C ASN A 217 -27.22 -4.32 5.54
N GLN A 218 -26.48 -5.01 4.66
CA GLN A 218 -26.86 -5.23 3.26
C GLN A 218 -27.61 -6.56 3.04
N ASN A 219 -27.91 -7.31 4.11
CA ASN A 219 -28.71 -8.53 4.01
C ASN A 219 -30.12 -8.19 3.50
N SER A 220 -30.62 -8.98 2.54
CA SER A 220 -31.88 -8.68 1.86
C SER A 220 -32.72 -9.92 1.60
N TRP A 221 -34.02 -9.71 1.37
CA TRP A 221 -34.92 -10.74 0.89
C TRP A 221 -34.82 -10.87 -0.63
N ILE A 222 -34.71 -12.10 -1.13
CA ILE A 222 -34.72 -12.43 -2.56
C ILE A 222 -35.76 -13.52 -2.84
N GLU A 223 -36.19 -13.65 -4.09
CA GLU A 223 -37.04 -14.76 -4.49
C GLU A 223 -36.21 -16.03 -4.69
N MET A 224 -36.77 -17.19 -4.35
CA MET A 224 -36.08 -18.47 -4.46
C MET A 224 -35.66 -18.80 -5.90
N LYS A 225 -36.38 -18.29 -6.90
CA LYS A 225 -36.06 -18.42 -8.33
C LYS A 225 -34.80 -17.66 -8.76
N ASP A 226 -34.37 -16.68 -7.97
CA ASP A 226 -33.20 -15.84 -8.28
C ASP A 226 -31.90 -16.49 -7.76
N ILE A 227 -31.99 -17.59 -7.00
CA ILE A 227 -30.86 -18.43 -6.65
C ILE A 227 -30.67 -19.47 -7.74
N THR A 228 -29.51 -19.41 -8.41
CA THR A 228 -29.08 -20.38 -9.42
C THR A 228 -27.93 -21.24 -8.89
#